data_AF-A0A452J6P4-F1
#
_entry.id   AF-A0A452J6P4-F1
#
_cell.length_a   1.000
_cell.length_b   1.000
_cell.length_c   1.000
_cell.angle_alpha   90.00
_cell.angle_beta   90.00
_cell.angle_gamma   90.00
#
_symmetry.space_group_name_H-M   'P 1'
#
loop_
_entity.id
_entity.type
_entity.pdbx_description
1 polymer ?
#
loop_
_entity_poly.entity_id
_entity_poly.type
_entity_poly.pdbx_seq_one_letter_code
_entity_poly.pdbx_strand_id
1 'polypeptide(L)'
;VNTKENNRNLTALLYFVDKALGSQTDEGKLYSENITRILDKLLDGYDNRLRPGFGGAVTEVKTDIYVTSFGPVSDVEMVRLIINYIHQGFGNSSLFF
;
A
#
# COMPACT_ATOMS: atom_id res chain seq x y z
N VAL A 1 3.22 3.95 -60.13
CA VAL A 1 4.14 4.81 -59.34
C VAL A 1 3.52 5.25 -58.01
N ASN A 2 2.21 5.55 -57.92
CA ASN A 2 1.52 6.02 -56.69
C ASN A 2 1.34 5.00 -55.54
N THR A 3 1.48 3.69 -55.78
CA THR A 3 1.16 2.67 -54.76
C THR A 3 2.25 2.46 -53.70
N LYS A 4 3.54 2.68 -54.04
CA LYS A 4 4.66 2.54 -53.08
C LYS A 4 4.74 3.70 -52.11
N GLU A 5 4.35 4.90 -52.55
CA GLU A 5 4.40 6.12 -51.76
C GLU A 5 3.26 6.14 -50.73
N ASN A 6 2.06 5.69 -51.13
CA ASN A 6 0.95 5.52 -50.19
C ASN A 6 1.30 4.55 -49.05
N ASN A 7 1.98 3.44 -49.34
CA ASN A 7 2.38 2.47 -48.31
C ASN A 7 3.43 3.03 -47.33
N ARG A 8 4.30 3.93 -47.79
CA ARG A 8 5.26 4.65 -46.93
C ARG A 8 4.56 5.68 -46.04
N ASN A 9 3.56 6.35 -46.58
CA ASN A 9 2.77 7.32 -45.83
C ASN A 9 1.90 6.63 -44.78
N LEU A 10 1.35 5.44 -45.09
CA LEU A 10 0.60 4.61 -44.15
C LEU A 10 1.48 4.06 -43.01
N THR A 11 2.70 3.64 -43.31
CA THR A 11 3.65 3.20 -42.28
C THR A 11 4.14 4.35 -41.42
N ALA A 12 4.37 5.53 -42.02
CA ALA A 12 4.69 6.73 -41.28
C ALA A 12 3.53 7.19 -40.37
N LEU A 13 2.29 7.11 -40.86
CA LEU A 13 1.09 7.43 -40.09
C LEU A 13 0.92 6.46 -38.91
N LEU A 14 1.10 5.16 -39.13
CA LEU A 14 1.00 4.15 -38.09
C LEU A 14 2.07 4.35 -37.00
N TYR A 15 3.30 4.64 -37.40
CA TYR A 15 4.38 4.97 -36.48
C TYR A 15 4.09 6.24 -35.66
N PHE A 16 3.48 7.24 -36.30
CA PHE A 16 3.07 8.47 -35.61
C PHE A 16 1.94 8.24 -34.60
N VAL A 17 0.98 7.38 -34.95
CA VAL A 17 -0.15 6.99 -34.09
C VAL A 17 0.34 6.19 -32.88
N ASP A 18 1.23 5.21 -33.06
CA ASP A 18 1.83 4.45 -31.96
C ASP A 18 2.60 5.36 -30.99
N LYS A 19 3.37 6.32 -31.53
CA LYS A 19 4.10 7.27 -30.69
C LYS A 19 3.18 8.24 -29.95
N ALA A 20 2.05 8.63 -30.55
CA ALA A 20 1.05 9.50 -29.92
C ALA A 20 0.24 8.76 -28.83
N LEU A 21 0.01 7.45 -29.01
CA LEU A 21 -0.70 6.61 -28.04
C LEU A 21 0.20 6.10 -26.90
N GLY A 22 1.52 6.01 -27.11
CA GLY A 22 2.49 5.49 -26.14
C GLY A 22 2.80 6.35 -24.90
N SER A 23 2.08 7.47 -24.69
CA SER A 23 2.43 8.48 -23.68
C SER A 23 1.64 8.38 -22.36
N GLN A 24 0.82 7.35 -22.15
CA GLN A 24 -0.05 7.29 -20.96
C GLN A 24 0.35 6.27 -19.88
N THR A 25 1.42 5.50 -20.07
CA THR A 25 1.85 4.47 -19.12
C THR A 25 3.12 4.79 -18.35
N ASP A 26 3.92 5.75 -18.79
CA ASP A 26 5.24 6.02 -18.20
C ASP A 26 5.16 6.74 -16.86
N GLU A 27 4.23 7.68 -16.69
CA GLU A 27 4.04 8.41 -15.43
C GLU A 27 3.65 7.46 -14.30
N GLY A 28 2.66 6.58 -14.52
CA GLY A 28 2.24 5.58 -13.53
C GLY A 28 3.37 4.61 -13.14
N LYS A 29 4.25 4.29 -14.09
CA LYS A 29 5.40 3.44 -13.85
C LYS A 29 6.43 4.14 -12.95
N LEU A 30 6.72 5.43 -13.18
CA LEU A 30 7.60 6.23 -12.33
C LEU A 30 7.06 6.40 -10.91
N TYR A 31 5.75 6.61 -10.72
CA TYR A 31 5.15 6.65 -9.38
C TYR A 31 5.26 5.30 -8.69
N SER A 32 5.02 4.19 -9.40
CA SER A 32 5.14 2.85 -8.84
C SER A 32 6.57 2.50 -8.42
N GLU A 33 7.57 2.87 -9.24
CA GLU A 33 8.99 2.67 -8.93
C GLU A 33 9.42 3.51 -7.72
N ASN A 34 8.91 4.74 -7.60
CA ASN A 34 9.16 5.58 -6.44
C ASN A 34 8.57 4.99 -5.15
N ILE A 35 7.37 4.42 -5.20
CA ILE A 35 6.74 3.77 -4.05
C ILE A 35 7.52 2.52 -3.65
N THR A 36 7.84 1.64 -4.60
CA THR A 36 8.60 0.41 -4.31
C THR A 36 9.96 0.74 -3.68
N ARG A 37 10.67 1.76 -4.19
CA ARG A 37 11.94 2.20 -3.61
C ARG A 37 11.80 2.72 -2.18
N ILE A 38 10.69 3.37 -1.83
CA ILE A 38 10.43 3.82 -0.45
C ILE A 38 10.15 2.61 0.43
N LEU A 39 9.34 1.65 -0.03
CA LEU A 39 9.04 0.43 0.72
C LEU A 39 10.29 -0.40 0.99
N ASP A 40 11.16 -0.58 -0.01
CA ASP A 40 12.42 -1.30 0.16
C ASP A 40 13.31 -0.65 1.22
N LYS A 41 13.38 0.68 1.24
CA LYS A 41 14.14 1.43 2.27
C LYS A 41 13.55 1.33 3.68
N LEU A 42 12.24 1.16 3.81
CA LEU A 42 11.59 0.97 5.12
C LEU A 42 11.84 -0.41 5.69
N LEU A 43 11.93 -1.42 4.82
CA LEU A 43 12.12 -2.80 5.21
C LEU A 43 13.60 -3.17 5.37
N ASP A 44 14.51 -2.40 4.77
CA ASP A 44 15.94 -2.61 4.92
C ASP A 44 16.38 -2.44 6.38
N GLY A 45 16.90 -3.51 6.98
CA GLY A 45 17.34 -3.53 8.38
C GLY A 45 16.22 -3.58 9.43
N TYR A 46 14.95 -3.72 9.05
CA TYR A 46 13.84 -3.83 10.01
C TYR A 46 13.69 -5.27 10.53
N ASP A 47 13.99 -5.51 11.81
CA ASP A 47 13.76 -6.80 12.49
C ASP A 47 12.46 -6.77 13.31
N ASN A 48 11.39 -7.40 12.78
CA ASN A 48 10.06 -7.48 13.42
C ASN A 48 10.05 -8.16 14.80
N ARG A 49 11.11 -8.90 15.15
CA ARG A 49 11.18 -9.59 16.44
C ARG A 49 11.57 -8.63 17.56
N LEU A 50 12.17 -7.49 17.20
CA LEU A 50 12.55 -6.46 18.15
C LEU A 50 11.44 -5.43 18.24
N ARG A 51 11.03 -5.14 19.47
CA ARG A 51 10.14 -4.02 19.75
C ARG A 51 10.84 -2.71 19.37
N PRO A 52 10.11 -1.71 18.84
CA PRO A 52 10.65 -0.38 18.63
C PRO A 52 11.37 0.16 19.88
N GLY A 53 12.60 0.66 19.71
CA GLY A 53 13.42 1.13 20.83
C GLY A 53 13.96 0.03 21.75
N PHE A 54 14.27 -1.16 21.22
CA PHE A 54 14.84 -2.27 21.98
C PHE A 54 16.08 -1.85 22.79
N GLY A 55 16.08 -2.11 24.10
CA GLY A 55 17.14 -1.68 25.02
C GLY A 55 17.04 -0.23 25.51
N GLY A 56 16.01 0.51 25.09
CA GLY A 56 15.73 1.89 25.51
C GLY A 56 14.53 2.03 26.44
N ALA A 57 13.84 3.17 26.35
CA ALA A 57 12.68 3.49 27.17
C ALA A 57 11.46 2.59 26.88
N VAL A 58 10.47 2.63 27.77
CA VAL A 58 9.20 1.93 27.58
C VAL A 58 8.39 2.63 26.47
N THR A 59 8.25 1.99 25.30
CA THR A 59 7.16 2.22 24.33
C THR A 59 5.80 2.06 24.99
N GLU A 60 5.03 3.14 24.99
CA GLU A 60 3.64 3.20 25.41
C GLU A 60 2.73 2.68 24.29
N VAL A 61 1.82 1.78 24.64
CA VAL A 61 0.79 1.26 23.72
C VAL A 61 -0.56 1.77 24.19
N LYS A 62 -1.21 2.58 23.36
CA LYS A 62 -2.56 3.08 23.58
C LYS A 62 -3.52 2.15 22.86
N THR A 63 -4.53 1.66 23.56
CA THR A 63 -5.50 0.69 23.02
C THR A 63 -6.90 1.25 23.18
N ASP A 64 -7.60 1.39 22.06
CA ASP A 64 -8.99 1.82 22.00
C ASP A 64 -9.85 0.69 21.44
N ILE A 65 -10.97 0.40 22.12
CA ILE A 65 -11.88 -0.68 21.74
C ILE A 65 -13.23 -0.08 21.41
N TYR A 66 -13.68 -0.32 20.18
CA TYR A 66 -14.99 0.08 19.70
C TYR A 66 -15.86 -1.16 19.55
N VAL A 67 -16.90 -1.27 20.35
CA VAL A 67 -17.82 -2.41 20.25
C VAL A 67 -18.92 -2.08 19.23
N THR A 68 -19.01 -2.91 18.20
CA THR A 68 -19.99 -2.76 17.11
C THR A 68 -21.29 -3.47 17.45
N SER A 69 -21.21 -4.65 18.07
CA SER A 69 -22.41 -5.38 18.50
C SER A 69 -22.14 -6.33 19.66
N PHE A 70 -23.22 -6.59 20.39
CA PHE A 70 -23.28 -7.62 21.42
C PHE A 70 -24.24 -8.71 20.91
N GLY A 71 -23.74 -9.94 20.74
CA GLY A 71 -24.55 -11.11 20.40
C GLY A 71 -25.46 -11.52 21.56
N PRO A 72 -26.19 -12.64 21.53
CA PRO A 72 -26.92 -13.15 22.70
C PRO A 72 -25.96 -13.67 23.80
N VAL A 73 -26.37 -13.62 25.08
CA VAL A 73 -25.70 -14.36 26.16
C VAL A 73 -26.35 -15.74 26.25
N SER A 74 -25.50 -16.76 26.31
CA SER A 74 -25.92 -18.10 26.71
C SER A 74 -25.76 -18.24 28.23
N ASP A 75 -26.86 -18.40 28.97
CA ASP A 75 -26.81 -18.60 30.43
C ASP A 75 -26.27 -19.99 30.81
N VAL A 76 -26.35 -20.96 29.90
CA VAL A 76 -25.87 -22.33 30.10
C VAL A 76 -24.34 -22.39 29.96
N GLU A 77 -23.80 -21.71 28.96
CA GLU A 77 -22.36 -21.72 28.67
C GLU A 77 -21.62 -20.55 29.34
N MET A 78 -22.34 -19.55 29.86
CA MET A 78 -21.80 -18.30 30.41
C MET A 78 -20.90 -17.53 29.42
N VAL A 79 -21.17 -17.67 28.11
CA VAL A 79 -20.38 -17.04 27.03
C VAL A 79 -21.26 -16.09 26.22
N ARG A 80 -20.63 -15.01 25.74
CA ARG A 80 -21.22 -14.05 24.81
C ARG A 80 -20.22 -13.73 23.69
N LEU A 81 -20.74 -13.66 22.46
CA LEU A 81 -19.99 -13.16 21.33
C LEU A 81 -20.07 -11.63 21.29
N ILE A 82 -18.91 -10.99 21.14
CA ILE A 82 -18.78 -9.54 20.98
C ILE A 82 -18.07 -9.30 19.65
N ILE A 83 -18.65 -8.44 18.82
CA ILE A 83 -17.99 -7.98 17.60
C ILE A 83 -17.44 -6.59 17.90
N ASN A 84 -16.12 -6.46 17.89
CA ASN A 84 -15.43 -5.21 18.16
C ASN A 84 -14.36 -4.91 17.12
N TYR A 85 -14.06 -3.62 16.99
CA TYR A 85 -12.85 -3.13 16.36
C TYR A 85 -11.85 -2.74 17.46
N ILE A 86 -10.61 -3.20 17.33
CA ILE A 86 -9.52 -2.88 18.26
C ILE A 86 -8.51 -2.00 17.52
N HIS A 87 -8.32 -0.77 18.00
CA HIS A 87 -7.26 0.13 17.54
C HIS A 87 -6.10 0.08 18.55
N GLN A 88 -4.87 0.02 18.04
CA GLN A 88 -3.66 0.18 18.84
C GLN A 88 -2.80 1.27 18.22
N GLY A 89 -2.41 2.24 19.04
CA GLY A 89 -1.51 3.32 18.67
C GLY A 89 -0.26 3.28 19.54
N PHE A 90 0.92 3.42 18.93
CA PHE A 90 2.17 3.50 19.67
C PHE A 90 2.50 4.97 19.92
N GLY A 91 2.57 5.35 21.20
CA GLY A 91 2.91 6.71 21.61
C GLY A 91 4.41 6.95 21.49
N ASN A 92 4.79 7.81 20.55
CA ASN A 92 6.09 8.49 20.45
C ASN A 92 7.34 7.64 20.75
N SER A 93 7.81 6.90 19.75
CA SER A 93 9.24 6.83 19.39
C SER A 93 9.39 6.08 18.05
N SER A 94 9.68 6.84 16.99
CA SER A 94 10.25 6.37 15.72
C SER A 94 9.41 5.53 14.76
N LEU A 95 8.15 5.89 14.52
CA LEU A 95 7.64 5.80 13.14
C LEU A 95 7.82 7.17 12.47
N PHE A 96 9.08 7.56 12.30
CA PHE A 96 9.48 8.66 11.42
C PHE A 96 9.66 8.07 10.03
N PHE A 97 8.93 8.60 9.06
CA PHE A 97 9.53 8.81 7.74
C PHE A 97 10.42 10.06 7.83
#